data_AF-A0A1G4MJD8-F1
#
_entry.id   AF-A0A1G4MJD8-F1
#
_cell.length_a   1.000
_cell.length_b   1.000
_cell.length_c   1.000
_cell.angle_alpha   90.00
_cell.angle_beta   90.00
_cell.angle_gamma   90.00
#
_symmetry.space_group_name_H-M   'P 1'
#
loop_
_entity.id
_entity.type
_entity.pdbx_description
1 polymer ?
#
loop_
_entity_poly.entity_id
_entity_poly.type
_entity_poly.pdbx_seq_one_letter_code
_entity_poly.pdbx_strand_id
1 'polypeptide(L)'
;MVFRGFGLEQVSPPTNKSFNEMTPDEQGEHGAKMMMEFMTSCPGKSVISGVTGFALGGLFGLFMASMSYDTPLHTPSPQGVGGAPLGGAVKQIADLPFKQQVKIQFADMGKRSYSSAKNFGYIGMIYSGVECAVESIRAKNDIYNGVAAGCLTGGGLAYKSGPSAALVGCAGFAAFSTAIDLYMRHENGTPPKNDFDE
;
A
#
# COMPACT_ATOMS: atom_id res chain seq x y z
N MET A 1 32.27 34.91 -23.09
CA MET A 1 32.02 33.48 -23.40
C MET A 1 31.95 32.73 -22.08
N VAL A 2 30.75 32.39 -21.62
CA VAL A 2 30.53 31.66 -20.36
C VAL A 2 30.47 30.17 -20.69
N PHE A 3 31.24 29.36 -19.97
CA PHE A 3 31.34 27.91 -20.13
C PHE A 3 29.96 27.23 -19.97
N ARG A 4 29.41 26.69 -21.07
CA ARG A 4 28.22 25.82 -21.10
C ARG A 4 28.65 24.35 -21.17
N GLY A 5 29.14 23.81 -20.05
CA GLY A 5 29.77 22.48 -20.06
C GLY A 5 29.28 21.49 -19.00
N PHE A 6 28.36 21.85 -18.12
CA PHE A 6 28.05 20.98 -16.98
C PHE A 6 26.64 21.19 -16.44
N GLY A 7 25.60 20.73 -17.15
CA GLY A 7 24.23 20.53 -16.62
C GLY A 7 23.53 21.72 -15.95
N LEU A 8 24.13 22.90 -15.90
CA LEU A 8 23.63 24.09 -15.21
C LEU A 8 22.45 24.75 -15.96
N GLU A 9 22.15 24.30 -17.17
CA GLU A 9 20.89 24.63 -17.85
C GLU A 9 19.66 24.02 -17.15
N GLN A 10 19.82 22.95 -16.35
CA GLN A 10 18.77 22.43 -15.46
C GLN A 10 18.66 23.19 -14.12
N VAL A 11 19.58 24.12 -13.84
CA VAL A 11 19.55 25.00 -12.64
C VAL A 11 19.09 26.42 -13.01
N SER A 12 18.54 26.61 -14.22
CA SER A 12 17.72 27.80 -14.45
C SER A 12 16.35 27.52 -13.84
N PRO A 13 15.89 28.33 -12.85
CA PRO A 13 14.52 28.17 -12.35
C PRO A 13 13.57 28.29 -13.55
N PRO A 14 12.54 27.43 -13.67
CA PRO A 14 11.60 27.55 -14.77
C PRO A 14 11.08 28.98 -14.79
N THR A 15 11.24 29.66 -15.94
CA THR A 15 10.64 30.98 -16.13
C THR A 15 9.13 30.79 -16.03
N ASN A 16 8.57 31.07 -14.85
CA ASN A 16 7.14 31.02 -14.60
C ASN A 16 6.50 32.17 -15.39
N LYS A 17 6.16 31.91 -16.66
CA LYS A 17 5.23 32.75 -17.41
C LYS A 17 3.86 32.63 -16.73
N SER A 18 3.05 33.68 -16.76
CA SER A 18 1.67 33.57 -16.27
C SER A 18 0.89 32.57 -17.13
N PHE A 19 -0.04 31.81 -16.55
CA PHE A 19 -0.82 30.79 -17.26
C PHE A 19 -1.57 31.35 -18.49
N ASN A 20 -1.85 32.66 -18.48
CA ASN A 20 -2.47 33.41 -19.58
C ASN A 20 -1.52 33.75 -20.75
N GLU A 21 -0.21 33.56 -20.61
CA GLU A 21 0.81 33.91 -21.61
C GLU A 21 1.46 32.67 -22.27
N MET A 22 1.02 31.46 -21.91
CA MET A 22 1.58 30.22 -22.44
C MET A 22 0.84 29.74 -23.70
N THR A 23 1.57 29.17 -24.64
CA THR A 23 0.99 28.46 -25.79
C THR A 23 0.36 27.12 -25.35
N PRO A 24 -0.54 26.50 -26.15
CA PRO A 24 -1.13 25.20 -25.82
C PRO A 24 -0.09 24.10 -25.56
N ASP A 25 1.02 24.11 -26.29
CA ASP A 25 2.11 23.16 -26.11
C ASP A 25 2.89 23.41 -24.80
N GLU A 26 3.18 24.68 -24.46
CA GLU A 26 3.82 25.06 -23.19
C GLU A 26 2.92 24.75 -21.97
N GLN A 27 1.61 24.95 -22.09
CA GLN A 27 0.63 24.56 -21.07
C GLN A 27 0.60 23.04 -20.86
N GLY A 28 0.72 22.26 -21.95
CA GLY A 28 0.83 20.81 -21.90
C GLY A 28 2.08 20.33 -21.17
N GLU A 29 3.24 20.90 -21.49
CA GLU A 29 4.51 20.58 -20.81
C GLU A 29 4.50 20.99 -19.34
N HIS A 30 3.94 22.16 -19.01
CA HIS A 30 3.83 22.61 -17.62
C HIS A 30 2.86 21.72 -16.82
N GLY A 31 1.72 21.34 -17.41
CA GLY A 31 0.80 20.38 -16.82
C GLY A 31 1.44 19.01 -16.57
N ALA A 32 2.23 18.52 -17.53
CA ALA A 32 2.97 17.27 -17.38
C ALA A 32 4.01 17.33 -16.26
N LYS A 33 4.75 18.45 -16.14
CA LYS A 33 5.71 18.68 -15.04
C LYS A 33 5.02 18.68 -13.68
N MET A 34 3.93 19.43 -13.54
CA MET A 34 3.14 19.47 -12.30
C MET A 34 2.62 18.07 -11.92
N MET A 35 2.20 17.28 -12.90
CA MET A 35 1.75 15.90 -12.67
C MET A 35 2.90 14.98 -12.23
N MET A 36 4.08 15.08 -12.85
CA MET A 36 5.27 14.31 -12.47
C MET A 36 5.80 14.69 -11.09
N GLU A 37 5.83 15.98 -10.76
CA GLU A 37 6.17 16.46 -9.41
C GLU A 37 5.18 15.92 -8.38
N PHE A 38 3.87 15.94 -8.67
CA PHE A 38 2.89 15.35 -7.77
C PHE A 38 3.08 13.83 -7.62
N MET A 39 3.23 13.08 -8.71
CA MET A 39 3.39 11.62 -8.66
C MET A 39 4.65 11.18 -7.90
N THR A 40 5.71 12.00 -7.96
CA THR A 40 6.96 11.73 -7.24
C THR A 40 6.97 12.26 -5.80
N SER A 41 6.04 13.17 -5.45
CA SER A 41 5.88 13.68 -4.10
C SER A 41 5.37 12.62 -3.11
N CYS A 42 5.65 12.80 -1.81
CA CYS A 42 5.18 11.88 -0.77
C CYS A 42 3.64 11.75 -0.71
N PRO A 43 2.85 12.82 -0.83
CA PRO A 43 1.40 12.70 -0.95
C PRO A 43 0.98 11.87 -2.16
N GLY A 44 1.62 12.09 -3.32
CA GLY A 44 1.34 11.32 -4.54
C GLY A 44 1.64 9.84 -4.38
N LYS A 45 2.84 9.49 -3.91
CA LYS A 45 3.23 8.10 -3.61
C LYS A 45 2.26 7.42 -2.63
N SER A 46 1.88 8.13 -1.56
CA SER A 46 0.93 7.61 -0.55
C SER A 46 -0.44 7.31 -1.14
N VAL A 47 -0.98 8.19 -1.99
CA VAL A 47 -2.27 7.99 -2.66
C VAL A 47 -2.20 6.85 -3.67
N ILE A 48 -1.16 6.79 -4.50
CA ILE A 48 -0.97 5.73 -5.49
C ILE A 48 -0.87 4.36 -4.79
N SER A 49 -0.08 4.28 -3.72
CA SER A 49 0.05 3.07 -2.90
C SER A 49 -1.28 2.71 -2.23
N GLY A 50 -2.00 3.70 -1.68
CA GLY A 50 -3.31 3.48 -1.07
C GLY A 50 -4.36 2.93 -2.03
N VAL A 51 -4.45 3.47 -3.26
CA VAL A 51 -5.35 2.97 -4.30
C VAL A 51 -4.94 1.56 -4.75
N THR A 52 -3.64 1.34 -4.92
CA THR A 52 -3.10 0.02 -5.31
C THR A 52 -3.40 -1.04 -4.24
N GLY A 53 -3.17 -0.70 -2.96
CA GLY A 53 -3.51 -1.53 -1.82
C GLY A 53 -5.01 -1.78 -1.70
N PHE A 54 -5.85 -0.77 -1.97
CA PHE A 54 -7.30 -0.93 -1.97
C PHE A 54 -7.77 -1.92 -3.04
N ALA A 55 -7.23 -1.82 -4.27
CA ALA A 55 -7.55 -2.75 -5.35
C ALA A 55 -7.11 -4.18 -5.01
N LEU A 56 -5.87 -4.36 -4.57
CA LEU A 56 -5.33 -5.66 -4.17
C LEU A 56 -6.12 -6.26 -2.99
N GLY A 57 -6.45 -5.45 -1.99
CA GLY A 57 -7.24 -5.87 -0.83
C GLY A 57 -8.68 -6.22 -1.16
N GLY A 58 -9.27 -5.57 -2.17
CA GLY A 58 -10.60 -5.89 -2.69
C GLY A 58 -10.63 -7.24 -3.38
N LEU A 59 -9.64 -7.52 -4.25
CA LEU A 59 -9.47 -8.81 -4.91
C LEU A 59 -9.21 -9.93 -3.89
N PHE A 60 -8.26 -9.72 -2.97
CA PHE A 60 -7.95 -10.67 -1.91
C PHE A 60 -9.15 -10.91 -0.99
N GLY A 61 -9.90 -9.86 -0.64
CA GLY A 61 -11.08 -9.95 0.21
C GLY A 61 -12.24 -10.67 -0.45
N LEU A 62 -12.42 -10.53 -1.77
CA LEU A 62 -13.41 -11.28 -2.53
C LEU A 62 -13.05 -12.77 -2.58
N PHE A 63 -11.77 -13.09 -2.80
CA PHE A 63 -11.25 -14.45 -2.81
C PHE A 63 -11.36 -15.14 -1.44
N MET A 64 -10.98 -14.44 -0.36
CA MET A 64 -11.14 -14.96 1.00
C MET A 64 -12.61 -15.14 1.36
N ALA A 65 -13.49 -14.22 0.94
CA ALA A 65 -14.93 -14.37 1.13
C ALA A 65 -15.43 -15.61 0.38
N SER A 66 -15.03 -15.84 -0.87
CA SER A 66 -15.48 -17.03 -1.63
C SER A 66 -15.04 -18.34 -1.00
N MET A 67 -13.79 -18.45 -0.52
CA MET A 67 -13.31 -19.68 0.15
C MET A 67 -14.02 -19.94 1.49
N SER A 68 -14.43 -18.88 2.21
CA SER A 68 -15.12 -19.04 3.49
C SER A 68 -16.54 -19.60 3.37
N TYR A 69 -17.14 -19.63 2.17
CA TYR A 69 -18.46 -20.21 1.94
C TYR A 69 -18.44 -21.71 1.61
N ASP A 70 -17.28 -22.29 1.23
CA ASP A 70 -17.17 -23.73 0.93
C ASP A 70 -17.15 -24.61 2.19
N THR A 71 -16.91 -24.04 3.38
CA THR A 71 -16.93 -24.78 4.65
C THR A 71 -18.16 -24.45 5.51
N PRO A 72 -19.18 -25.32 5.58
CA PRO A 72 -20.40 -25.07 6.36
C PRO A 72 -20.20 -25.11 7.89
N LEU A 73 -18.97 -25.21 8.40
CA LEU A 73 -18.66 -25.35 9.82
C LEU A 73 -17.65 -24.33 10.37
N HIS A 74 -17.10 -23.43 9.56
CA HIS A 74 -16.06 -22.49 10.00
C HIS A 74 -16.26 -21.09 9.39
N THR A 75 -17.32 -20.39 9.78
CA THR A 75 -17.37 -18.94 9.58
C THR A 75 -16.72 -18.25 10.77
N PRO A 76 -15.58 -17.55 10.64
CA PRO A 76 -15.23 -16.50 11.57
C PRO A 76 -16.10 -15.29 11.23
N SER A 77 -17.15 -15.07 12.02
CA SER A 77 -17.77 -13.75 12.16
C SER A 77 -16.83 -12.83 12.95
N PRO A 78 -16.87 -11.51 12.74
CA PRO A 78 -16.06 -10.57 13.52
C PRO A 78 -16.64 -10.46 14.95
N GLN A 79 -16.19 -11.34 15.82
CA GLN A 79 -16.19 -11.15 17.27
C GLN A 79 -14.86 -11.70 17.77
N GLY A 80 -13.92 -10.79 18.03
CA GLY A 80 -12.68 -11.13 18.69
C GLY A 80 -12.96 -11.77 20.05
N VAL A 81 -12.01 -12.60 20.49
CA VAL A 81 -11.82 -13.02 21.89
C VAL A 81 -13.05 -13.70 22.53
N GLY A 82 -13.05 -15.03 22.57
CA GLY A 82 -13.92 -15.78 23.48
C GLY A 82 -14.70 -16.91 22.80
N GLY A 83 -14.39 -18.14 23.18
CA GLY A 83 -15.07 -19.34 22.69
C GLY A 83 -16.54 -19.39 23.06
N ALA A 84 -17.41 -19.41 22.05
CA ALA A 84 -18.79 -19.89 22.13
C ALA A 84 -19.21 -20.48 20.77
N PRO A 85 -20.02 -21.55 20.73
CA PRO A 85 -20.32 -22.28 19.50
C PRO A 85 -21.43 -21.57 18.70
N LEU A 86 -21.10 -21.00 17.54
CA LEU A 86 -22.03 -20.19 16.74
C LEU A 86 -22.58 -20.95 15.51
N GLY A 87 -23.36 -22.01 15.74
CA GLY A 87 -24.07 -22.76 14.69
C GLY A 87 -25.38 -22.13 14.20
N GLY A 88 -25.72 -20.91 14.63
CA GLY A 88 -27.06 -20.33 14.46
C GLY A 88 -27.27 -19.46 13.21
N ALA A 89 -26.23 -18.83 12.67
CA ALA A 89 -26.39 -17.81 11.61
C ALA A 89 -26.52 -18.39 10.19
N VAL A 90 -25.91 -19.56 9.91
CA VAL A 90 -25.99 -20.23 8.60
C VAL A 90 -27.37 -20.85 8.37
N LYS A 91 -27.99 -21.39 9.43
CA LYS A 91 -29.31 -22.04 9.36
C LYS A 91 -30.43 -21.04 9.04
N GLN A 92 -30.26 -19.78 9.43
CA GLN A 92 -31.20 -18.69 9.15
C GLN A 92 -31.15 -18.21 7.68
N ILE A 93 -30.11 -18.55 6.90
CA ILE A 93 -29.99 -18.11 5.50
C ILE A 93 -30.58 -19.15 4.55
N ALA A 94 -30.46 -20.44 4.87
CA ALA A 94 -30.91 -21.55 4.02
C ALA A 94 -32.43 -21.61 3.81
N ASP A 95 -33.23 -21.10 4.76
CA ASP A 95 -34.71 -21.10 4.69
C ASP A 95 -35.30 -19.93 3.89
N LEU A 96 -34.49 -18.98 3.41
CA LEU A 96 -34.98 -17.85 2.61
C LEU A 96 -35.14 -18.22 1.12
N PRO A 97 -36.01 -17.54 0.35
CA PRO A 97 -36.10 -17.75 -1.10
C PRO A 97 -34.73 -17.54 -1.77
N PHE A 98 -34.39 -18.37 -2.77
CA PHE A 98 -33.08 -18.40 -3.44
C PHE A 98 -32.58 -17.00 -3.89
N LYS A 99 -33.48 -16.15 -4.38
CA LYS A 99 -33.15 -14.76 -4.77
C LYS A 99 -32.65 -13.91 -3.60
N GLN A 100 -33.20 -14.11 -2.40
CA GLN A 100 -32.82 -13.38 -1.21
C GLN A 100 -31.53 -13.94 -0.59
N GLN A 101 -31.32 -15.25 -0.66
CA GLN A 101 -30.04 -15.87 -0.30
C GLN A 101 -28.88 -15.32 -1.15
N VAL A 102 -29.06 -15.32 -2.47
CA VAL A 102 -28.07 -14.78 -3.41
C VAL A 102 -27.80 -13.30 -3.12
N LYS A 103 -28.85 -12.49 -2.90
CA LYS A 103 -28.70 -11.07 -2.58
C LYS A 103 -27.94 -10.84 -1.26
N ILE A 104 -28.24 -11.62 -0.22
CA ILE A 104 -27.55 -11.53 1.08
C ILE A 104 -26.09 -11.97 0.95
N GLN A 105 -25.84 -13.04 0.19
CA GLN A 105 -24.49 -13.55 -0.06
C GLN A 105 -23.62 -12.53 -0.81
N PHE A 106 -24.12 -11.96 -1.91
CA PHE A 106 -23.40 -10.90 -2.61
C PHE A 106 -23.18 -9.65 -1.73
N ALA A 107 -24.16 -9.31 -0.89
CA ALA A 107 -24.02 -8.19 0.03
C ALA A 107 -22.98 -8.46 1.13
N ASP A 108 -22.89 -9.68 1.67
CA ASP A 108 -21.87 -10.04 2.68
C ASP A 108 -20.48 -10.15 2.07
N MET A 109 -20.35 -10.79 0.90
CA MET A 109 -19.10 -10.84 0.12
C MET A 109 -18.58 -9.42 -0.18
N GLY A 110 -19.46 -8.52 -0.62
CA GLY A 110 -19.12 -7.13 -0.89
C GLY A 110 -18.67 -6.37 0.36
N LYS A 111 -19.35 -6.55 1.50
CA LYS A 111 -18.94 -5.92 2.77
C LYS A 111 -17.58 -6.40 3.24
N ARG A 112 -17.31 -7.71 3.17
CA ARG A 112 -16.02 -8.31 3.55
C ARG A 112 -14.90 -7.83 2.63
N SER A 113 -15.11 -7.88 1.31
CA SER A 113 -14.17 -7.38 0.31
C SER A 113 -13.87 -5.89 0.53
N TYR A 114 -14.88 -5.07 0.77
CA TYR A 114 -14.71 -3.64 1.02
C TYR A 114 -13.94 -3.35 2.33
N SER A 115 -14.22 -4.11 3.40
CA SER A 115 -13.45 -3.98 4.64
C SER A 115 -11.99 -4.38 4.45
N SER A 116 -11.73 -5.44 3.68
CA SER A 116 -10.36 -5.85 3.32
C SER A 116 -9.66 -4.77 2.50
N ALA A 117 -10.30 -4.27 1.43
CA ALA A 117 -9.80 -3.19 0.60
C ALA A 117 -9.42 -1.95 1.42
N LYS A 118 -10.26 -1.54 2.38
CA LYS A 118 -9.95 -0.44 3.30
C LYS A 118 -8.68 -0.69 4.12
N ASN A 119 -8.53 -1.89 4.69
CA ASN A 119 -7.37 -2.22 5.52
C ASN A 119 -6.07 -2.22 4.69
N PHE A 120 -6.06 -2.88 3.53
CA PHE A 120 -4.87 -2.91 2.67
C PHE A 120 -4.54 -1.53 2.07
N GLY A 121 -5.55 -0.75 1.69
CA GLY A 121 -5.34 0.63 1.25
C GLY A 121 -4.78 1.52 2.36
N TYR A 122 -5.25 1.36 3.59
CA TYR A 122 -4.74 2.11 4.75
C TYR A 122 -3.30 1.75 5.08
N ILE A 123 -2.97 0.46 5.08
CA ILE A 123 -1.60 -0.03 5.31
C ILE A 123 -0.66 0.48 4.21
N GLY A 124 -1.04 0.35 2.93
CA GLY A 124 -0.23 0.80 1.79
C GLY A 124 0.03 2.31 1.80
N MET A 125 -1.01 3.09 2.13
CA MET A 125 -0.91 4.55 2.24
C MET A 125 0.08 4.97 3.33
N ILE A 126 -0.02 4.39 4.53
CA ILE A 126 0.88 4.73 5.64
C ILE A 126 2.30 4.28 5.32
N TYR A 127 2.49 3.06 4.84
CA TYR A 127 3.81 2.52 4.55
C TYR A 127 4.58 3.41 3.57
N SER A 128 3.98 3.71 2.41
CA SER A 128 4.62 4.54 1.39
C SER A 128 4.83 5.99 1.85
N GLY A 129 3.90 6.53 2.65
CA GLY A 129 4.05 7.87 3.22
C GLY A 129 5.19 7.97 4.22
N VAL A 130 5.32 6.99 5.12
CA VAL A 130 6.39 6.96 6.12
C VAL A 130 7.74 6.72 5.45
N GLU A 131 7.82 5.80 4.51
CA GLU A 131 9.04 5.56 3.72
C GLU A 131 9.51 6.83 3.02
N CYS A 132 8.62 7.49 2.28
CA CYS A 132 8.95 8.74 1.59
C CYS A 132 9.36 9.86 2.56
N ALA A 133 8.73 9.96 3.73
CA ALA A 133 9.11 10.93 4.75
C ALA A 133 10.51 10.65 5.35
N VAL A 134 10.82 9.38 5.63
CA VAL A 134 12.13 8.96 6.13
C VAL A 134 13.22 9.20 5.07
N GLU A 135 12.95 8.84 3.82
CA GLU A 135 13.84 9.12 2.68
C GLU A 135 14.10 10.61 2.53
N SER A 136 13.04 11.44 2.62
CA SER A 136 13.15 12.90 2.49
C SER A 136 14.00 13.54 3.59
N ILE A 137 13.94 13.00 4.82
CA ILE A 137 14.73 13.50 5.96
C ILE A 137 16.18 13.03 5.87
N ARG A 138 16.43 11.79 5.45
CA ARG A 138 17.79 11.20 5.43
C ARG A 138 18.55 11.45 4.13
N ALA A 139 17.86 11.83 3.06
CA ALA A 139 18.42 12.03 1.72
C ALA A 139 19.25 10.83 1.21
N LYS A 140 18.89 9.63 1.61
CA LYS A 140 19.50 8.35 1.19
C LYS A 140 18.39 7.34 0.94
N ASN A 141 18.59 6.44 -0.03
CA ASN A 141 17.70 5.30 -0.29
C ASN A 141 18.45 3.98 0.02
N ASP A 142 18.28 3.48 1.23
CA ASP A 142 18.89 2.23 1.71
C ASP A 142 17.83 1.30 2.36
N ILE A 143 18.26 0.08 2.70
CA ILE A 143 17.39 -0.92 3.35
C ILE A 143 16.85 -0.44 4.71
N TYR A 144 17.53 0.49 5.37
CA TYR A 144 17.11 0.97 6.68
C TYR A 144 15.86 1.84 6.60
N ASN A 145 15.62 2.46 5.45
CA ASN A 145 14.37 3.20 5.22
C ASN A 145 13.17 2.28 5.21
N GLY A 146 13.23 1.15 4.50
CA GLY A 146 12.17 0.15 4.50
C GLY A 146 11.98 -0.52 5.86
N VAL A 147 13.07 -0.81 6.59
CA VAL A 147 13.00 -1.31 7.98
C VAL A 147 12.27 -0.33 8.88
N ALA A 148 12.68 0.94 8.86
CA ALA A 148 12.12 1.98 9.71
C ALA A 148 10.65 2.25 9.34
N ALA A 149 10.34 2.34 8.05
CA ALA A 149 8.97 2.52 7.56
C ALA A 149 8.07 1.35 7.94
N GLY A 150 8.56 0.11 7.81
CA GLY A 150 7.88 -1.10 8.25
C GLY A 150 7.62 -1.07 9.75
N CYS A 151 8.63 -0.84 10.57
CA CYS A 151 8.47 -0.78 12.03
C CYS A 151 7.49 0.32 12.47
N LEU A 152 7.62 1.53 11.93
CA LEU A 152 6.76 2.66 12.28
C LEU A 152 5.31 2.41 11.85
N THR A 153 5.10 1.84 10.67
CA THR A 153 3.77 1.48 10.18
C THR A 153 3.15 0.37 11.03
N GLY A 154 3.88 -0.74 11.24
CA GLY A 154 3.39 -1.89 12.01
C GLY A 154 3.15 -1.56 13.49
N GLY A 155 4.07 -0.81 14.10
CA GLY A 155 3.93 -0.34 15.49
C GLY A 155 2.82 0.70 15.65
N GLY A 156 2.70 1.63 14.70
CA GLY A 156 1.65 2.66 14.70
C GLY A 156 0.24 2.07 14.55
N LEU A 157 0.08 1.08 13.67
CA LEU A 157 -1.20 0.37 13.49
C LEU A 157 -1.61 -0.41 14.74
N ALA A 158 -0.66 -1.03 15.43
CA ALA A 158 -0.90 -1.83 16.63
C ALA A 158 -0.87 -1.04 17.94
N TYR A 159 -0.63 0.29 17.90
CA TYR A 159 -0.49 1.13 19.09
C TYR A 159 -1.71 1.04 20.04
N LYS A 160 -2.92 0.97 19.48
CA LYS A 160 -4.16 0.84 20.29
C LYS A 160 -4.32 -0.53 20.94
N SER A 161 -3.62 -1.55 20.46
CA SER A 161 -3.67 -2.92 20.99
C SER A 161 -2.68 -3.17 22.12
N GLY A 162 -1.96 -2.13 22.57
CA GLY A 162 -1.01 -2.18 23.68
C GLY A 162 0.46 -2.25 23.23
N PRO A 163 1.41 -2.02 24.15
CA PRO A 163 2.83 -1.91 23.82
C PRO A 163 3.44 -3.22 23.32
N SER A 164 2.99 -4.36 23.84
CA SER A 164 3.45 -5.68 23.37
C SER A 164 3.01 -5.95 21.93
N ALA A 165 1.77 -5.61 21.58
CA ALA A 165 1.26 -5.70 20.21
C ALA A 165 1.99 -4.74 19.26
N ALA A 166 2.29 -3.52 19.72
CA ALA A 166 3.07 -2.55 18.95
C ALA A 166 4.50 -3.04 18.67
N LEU A 167 5.17 -3.67 19.64
CA LEU A 167 6.50 -4.25 19.44
C LEU A 167 6.48 -5.42 18.46
N VAL A 168 5.51 -6.33 18.61
CA VAL A 168 5.34 -7.46 17.67
C VAL A 168 4.99 -6.95 16.26
N GLY A 169 4.12 -5.94 16.16
CA GLY A 169 3.75 -5.30 14.90
C GLY A 169 4.94 -4.62 14.23
N CYS A 170 5.74 -3.86 14.98
CA CYS A 170 6.98 -3.26 14.48
C CYS A 170 7.95 -4.33 13.98
N ALA A 171 8.23 -5.36 14.80
CA ALA A 171 9.18 -6.41 14.43
C ALA A 171 8.72 -7.19 13.18
N GLY A 172 7.43 -7.55 13.11
CA GLY A 172 6.86 -8.29 11.98
C GLY A 172 6.89 -7.49 10.68
N PHE A 173 6.44 -6.23 10.70
CA PHE A 173 6.48 -5.38 9.51
C PHE A 173 7.90 -5.00 9.10
N ALA A 174 8.79 -4.74 10.05
CA ALA A 174 10.20 -4.49 9.76
C ALA A 174 10.85 -5.70 9.08
N ALA A 175 10.63 -6.92 9.60
CA ALA A 175 11.16 -8.14 9.01
C ALA A 175 10.59 -8.37 7.60
N PHE A 176 9.28 -8.19 7.42
CA PHE A 176 8.67 -8.32 6.09
C PHE A 176 9.22 -7.29 5.09
N SER A 177 9.29 -6.01 5.48
CA SER A 177 9.87 -4.97 4.63
C SER A 177 11.33 -5.25 4.28
N THR A 178 12.15 -5.72 5.23
CA THR A 178 13.54 -6.11 4.93
C THR A 178 13.61 -7.25 3.93
N ALA A 179 12.74 -8.26 4.05
CA ALA A 179 12.76 -9.40 3.15
C ALA A 179 12.41 -8.97 1.72
N ILE A 180 11.40 -8.11 1.56
CA ILE A 180 11.02 -7.56 0.25
C ILE A 180 12.12 -6.67 -0.31
N ASP A 181 12.70 -5.76 0.49
CA ASP A 181 13.79 -4.89 0.03
C ASP A 181 15.03 -5.68 -0.36
N LEU A 182 15.39 -6.72 0.39
CA LEU A 182 16.50 -7.60 0.03
C LEU A 182 16.21 -8.35 -1.26
N TYR A 183 14.99 -8.88 -1.42
CA TYR A 183 14.57 -9.57 -2.63
C TYR A 183 14.65 -8.66 -3.87
N MET A 184 14.09 -7.44 -3.79
CA MET A 184 14.09 -6.50 -4.92
C MET A 184 15.49 -5.91 -5.21
N ARG A 185 16.35 -5.77 -4.19
CA ARG A 185 17.72 -5.24 -4.37
C ARG A 185 18.73 -6.29 -4.80
N HIS A 186 18.43 -7.58 -4.61
CA HIS A 186 19.32 -8.68 -4.98
C HIS A 186 19.75 -8.61 -6.46
N GLU A 187 18.83 -8.23 -7.35
CA GLU A 187 19.09 -8.13 -8.79
C GLU A 187 19.92 -6.89 -9.18
N ASN A 188 19.88 -5.84 -8.35
CA ASN A 188 20.54 -4.55 -8.61
C ASN A 188 21.88 -4.40 -7.89
N GLY A 189 22.41 -5.51 -7.36
CA GLY A 189 23.67 -5.55 -6.63
C GLY A 189 24.89 -5.30 -7.53
N THR A 190 26.06 -5.24 -6.89
CA THR A 190 27.32 -5.28 -7.64
C THR A 190 27.37 -6.57 -8.47
N PRO A 191 27.67 -6.49 -9.77
CA PRO A 191 27.76 -7.68 -10.60
C PRO A 191 28.76 -8.66 -9.98
N PRO A 192 28.45 -9.97 -9.94
CA PRO A 192 29.37 -10.96 -9.41
C PRO A 192 30.66 -10.93 -10.23
N LYS A 193 31.78 -11.31 -9.61
CA LYS A 193 33.07 -11.33 -10.31
C LYS A 193 33.06 -12.29 -11.51
N ASN A 194 32.31 -13.38 -11.41
CA ASN A 194 32.11 -14.37 -12.47
C ASN A 194 30.68 -14.93 -12.38
N ASP A 195 30.07 -15.31 -13.51
CA ASP A 195 28.69 -15.84 -13.62
C ASP A 195 28.52 -17.30 -13.15
N PHE A 196 29.45 -17.85 -12.36
CA PHE A 196 29.50 -19.28 -12.01
C PHE A 196 29.19 -19.60 -10.55
N ASP A 197 28.92 -18.59 -9.73
CA ASP A 197 28.61 -18.73 -8.31
C ASP A 197 27.22 -18.12 -8.05
N GLU A 198 26.15 -18.83 -8.44
CA GLU A 198 24.77 -18.59 -7.95
C GLU A 198 24.57 -19.16 -6.54
#